data_AF-A0A7J5WNA3-F1
#
_entry.id   AF-A0A7J5WNA3-F1
#
_cell.length_a   1.000
_cell.length_b   1.000
_cell.length_c   1.000
_cell.angle_alpha   90.00
_cell.angle_beta   90.00
_cell.angle_gamma   90.00
#
_symmetry.space_group_name_H-M   'P 1'
#
loop_
_entity.id
_entity.type
_entity.pdbx_description
1 polymer ?
#
loop_
_entity_poly.entity_id
_entity_poly.type
_entity_poly.pdbx_seq_one_letter_code
_entity_poly.pdbx_strand_id
1 'polypeptide(L)'
;MGQSNIAAGATIGSNHNSRSADGEIIMGRGFWPGLCVSLKHNSIFASFNMISKGDYPAELNIPFPFSLISNDVQHDRLTIMPAYWFLYNMYALARNAWKYIDRDKRSNKIQHLEYNYLAPDSINEIFTALRKLELYTGKAYILSQKKGAVTDEEAIEVGKLLLKSNNKLVNDLEIVADDIENSKRKTVLVKVLAAYQVFEDIVLYYGTEQLIQIIQDQKPTSIDALRKLMPAKKSRNNWVNLGGQLLPETDLQDLKKKIASQKIKSWDDVHAFYSLKGESYAQQKLSHGLAALSDISGLKLNTIDEHQISYLLNAAVTTKEWITKGIYDSRAKDYSNPFRKMVYESFAEMNEVVGKLEENSFIRQQISALETFKQDIKSIKKRLKLKT
;
A
#
# COMPACT_ATOMS: atom_id res chain seq x y z
N MET A 1 -2.56 -10.83 -10.72
CA MET A 1 -2.42 -9.36 -10.70
C MET A 1 -0.96 -9.02 -11.00
N GLY A 2 -0.69 -7.95 -11.76
CA GLY A 2 0.65 -7.69 -12.33
C GLY A 2 1.69 -7.12 -11.34
N GLN A 3 2.81 -6.63 -11.87
CA GLN A 3 3.89 -5.95 -11.12
C GLN A 3 4.64 -6.81 -10.09
N SER A 4 4.38 -8.12 -10.06
CA SER A 4 5.07 -9.09 -9.19
C SER A 4 6.52 -9.30 -9.60
N ASN A 5 7.36 -9.64 -8.62
CA ASN A 5 8.74 -10.03 -8.84
C ASN A 5 8.96 -11.44 -8.30
N ILE A 6 8.88 -12.43 -9.18
CA ILE A 6 9.03 -13.85 -8.82
C ILE A 6 10.52 -14.19 -8.81
N ALA A 7 11.08 -14.40 -7.62
CA ALA A 7 12.49 -14.76 -7.50
C ALA A 7 12.76 -16.20 -7.96
N ALA A 8 14.02 -16.48 -8.31
CA ALA A 8 14.44 -17.78 -8.80
C ALA A 8 14.14 -18.92 -7.79
N GLY A 9 13.74 -20.07 -8.33
CA GLY A 9 13.42 -21.27 -7.55
C GLY A 9 12.10 -21.21 -6.78
N ALA A 10 11.30 -20.14 -6.92
CA ALA A 10 9.96 -20.11 -6.33
C ALA A 10 9.07 -21.18 -7.00
N THR A 11 8.46 -22.06 -6.20
CA THR A 11 7.56 -23.11 -6.67
C THR A 11 6.12 -22.82 -6.21
N ILE A 12 5.43 -22.03 -7.03
CA ILE A 12 4.09 -21.51 -6.71
C ILE A 12 3.08 -22.26 -7.58
N GLY A 13 2.17 -22.98 -6.95
CA GLY A 13 1.10 -23.67 -7.64
C GLY A 13 0.26 -24.43 -6.63
N SER A 14 -1.06 -24.43 -6.79
CA SER A 14 -1.89 -25.22 -5.90
C SER A 14 -1.70 -26.71 -6.17
N ASN A 15 -1.58 -27.49 -5.10
CA ASN A 15 -1.52 -28.94 -5.19
C ASN A 15 -2.93 -29.52 -5.32
N HIS A 16 -3.04 -30.63 -6.05
CA HIS A 16 -4.25 -31.43 -6.17
C HIS A 16 -4.46 -32.23 -4.88
N ASN A 17 -5.65 -32.18 -4.28
CA ASN A 17 -5.93 -32.87 -3.02
C ASN A 17 -6.68 -34.20 -3.21
N SER A 18 -6.71 -34.74 -4.44
CA SER A 18 -7.43 -35.94 -4.89
C SER A 18 -8.95 -35.94 -4.72
N ARG A 19 -9.53 -34.90 -4.10
CA ARG A 19 -10.97 -34.78 -3.79
C ARG A 19 -11.68 -33.74 -4.65
N SER A 20 -10.97 -32.70 -5.08
CA SER A 20 -11.51 -31.58 -5.85
C SER A 20 -10.49 -31.10 -6.87
N ALA A 21 -10.93 -30.20 -7.76
CA ALA A 21 -10.05 -29.46 -8.64
C ALA A 21 -8.93 -28.76 -7.84
N ASP A 22 -7.84 -28.45 -8.55
CA ASP A 22 -6.73 -27.67 -8.02
C ASP A 22 -7.25 -26.37 -7.37
N GLY A 23 -6.65 -26.01 -6.25
CA GLY A 23 -6.89 -24.75 -5.59
C GLY A 23 -6.32 -23.55 -6.35
N GLU A 24 -6.49 -22.35 -5.78
CA GLU A 24 -6.04 -21.10 -6.35
C GLU A 24 -5.19 -20.29 -5.37
N ILE A 25 -4.14 -19.66 -5.90
CA ILE A 25 -3.34 -18.68 -5.17
C ILE A 25 -3.59 -17.30 -5.78
N ILE A 26 -4.23 -16.43 -5.01
CA ILE A 26 -4.56 -15.07 -5.40
C ILE A 26 -3.51 -14.12 -4.81
N MET A 27 -2.71 -13.54 -5.68
CA MET A 27 -1.66 -12.60 -5.29
C MET A 27 -2.03 -11.19 -5.75
N GLY A 28 -2.12 -10.28 -4.78
CA GLY A 28 -2.18 -8.83 -5.00
C GLY A 28 -1.02 -8.34 -5.86
N ARG A 29 -1.18 -7.16 -6.47
CA ARG A 29 -0.13 -6.61 -7.34
C ARG A 29 1.15 -6.34 -6.53
N GLY A 30 2.30 -6.48 -7.16
CA GLY A 30 3.58 -6.27 -6.49
C GLY A 30 3.98 -7.39 -5.52
N PHE A 31 3.34 -8.56 -5.59
CA PHE A 31 3.74 -9.72 -4.79
C PHE A 31 5.17 -10.14 -5.09
N TRP A 32 5.94 -10.42 -4.05
CA TRP A 32 7.37 -10.72 -4.15
C TRP A 32 7.71 -11.96 -3.31
N PRO A 33 7.66 -13.15 -3.91
CA PRO A 33 8.23 -14.34 -3.32
C PRO A 33 9.76 -14.30 -3.41
N GLY A 34 10.42 -14.42 -2.27
CA GLY A 34 11.86 -14.58 -2.16
C GLY A 34 12.36 -15.86 -2.83
N LEU A 35 13.68 -16.02 -2.86
CA LEU A 35 14.32 -17.19 -3.46
C LEU A 35 13.78 -18.47 -2.82
N CYS A 36 13.49 -19.48 -3.64
CA CYS A 36 13.08 -20.81 -3.17
C CYS A 36 11.86 -20.80 -2.23
N VAL A 37 10.90 -19.89 -2.45
CA VAL A 37 9.59 -19.96 -1.77
C VAL A 37 8.75 -21.09 -2.35
N SER A 38 8.13 -21.90 -1.51
CA SER A 38 7.19 -22.95 -1.92
C SER A 38 5.80 -22.65 -1.37
N LEU A 39 4.81 -22.50 -2.26
CA LEU A 39 3.41 -22.25 -1.92
C LEU A 39 2.55 -23.28 -2.66
N LYS A 40 1.87 -24.13 -1.89
CA LYS A 40 1.13 -25.31 -2.41
C LYS A 40 -0.36 -25.33 -2.11
N HIS A 41 -0.85 -24.40 -1.32
CA HIS A 41 -2.20 -24.40 -0.79
C HIS A 41 -2.95 -23.13 -1.17
N ASN A 42 -4.29 -23.21 -1.15
CA ASN A 42 -5.16 -22.05 -1.35
C ASN A 42 -4.69 -20.88 -0.51
N SER A 43 -4.33 -19.78 -1.16
CA SER A 43 -3.76 -18.64 -0.45
C SER A 43 -4.15 -17.33 -1.10
N ILE A 44 -4.40 -16.32 -0.28
CA ILE A 44 -4.70 -14.96 -0.70
C ILE A 44 -3.71 -14.02 -0.04
N PHE A 45 -3.11 -13.15 -0.85
CA PHE A 45 -2.17 -12.13 -0.38
C PHE A 45 -2.63 -10.75 -0.85
N ALA A 46 -2.71 -9.80 0.08
CA ALA A 46 -2.85 -8.38 -0.23
C ALA A 46 -1.67 -7.85 -1.06
N SER A 47 -1.82 -6.64 -1.61
CA SER A 47 -0.82 -6.03 -2.49
C SER A 47 0.51 -5.80 -1.80
N PHE A 48 1.59 -5.92 -2.59
CA PHE A 48 2.97 -5.68 -2.15
C PHE A 48 3.41 -6.55 -0.98
N ASN A 49 2.89 -7.77 -0.85
CA ASN A 49 3.43 -8.72 0.11
C ASN A 49 4.75 -9.31 -0.38
N MET A 50 5.75 -9.29 0.49
CA MET A 50 7.02 -9.97 0.31
C MET A 50 7.05 -11.20 1.22
N ILE A 51 7.38 -12.36 0.68
CA ILE A 51 7.45 -13.60 1.46
C ILE A 51 8.88 -14.14 1.43
N SER A 52 9.47 -14.36 2.60
CA SER A 52 10.86 -14.80 2.72
C SER A 52 11.03 -16.22 2.23
N LYS A 53 12.25 -16.60 1.85
CA LYS A 53 12.63 -17.97 1.51
C LYS A 53 12.06 -18.99 2.52
N GLY A 54 11.52 -20.09 2.02
CA GLY A 54 11.03 -21.19 2.83
C GLY A 54 9.79 -21.87 2.25
N ASP A 55 9.41 -22.96 2.90
CA ASP A 55 8.18 -23.68 2.61
C ASP A 55 7.03 -23.13 3.45
N TYR A 56 5.87 -22.93 2.81
CA TYR A 56 4.64 -22.48 3.44
C TYR A 56 3.56 -23.55 3.19
N PRO A 57 3.46 -24.53 4.11
CA PRO A 57 2.72 -25.78 3.88
C PRO A 57 1.23 -25.69 4.23
N ALA A 58 0.70 -24.49 4.48
CA ALA A 58 -0.69 -24.28 4.91
C ALA A 58 -1.37 -23.24 4.02
N GLU A 59 -2.70 -23.22 4.03
CA GLU A 59 -3.48 -22.13 3.46
C GLU A 59 -3.17 -20.82 4.20
N LEU A 60 -2.97 -19.74 3.44
CA LEU A 60 -2.66 -18.42 3.98
C LEU A 60 -3.68 -17.38 3.51
N ASN A 61 -4.24 -16.62 4.45
CA ASN A 61 -5.04 -15.44 4.17
C ASN A 61 -4.33 -14.21 4.76
N ILE A 62 -3.56 -13.50 3.94
CA ILE A 62 -2.72 -12.38 4.38
C ILE A 62 -3.35 -11.04 3.96
N PRO A 63 -4.18 -10.40 4.82
CA PRO A 63 -4.88 -9.17 4.50
C PRO A 63 -4.03 -7.90 4.68
N PHE A 64 -2.78 -8.04 5.13
CA PHE A 64 -1.90 -6.91 5.44
C PHE A 64 -1.08 -6.55 4.19
N PRO A 65 -1.34 -5.41 3.53
CA PRO A 65 -0.55 -5.01 2.37
C PRO A 65 0.83 -4.52 2.82
N PHE A 66 1.76 -4.46 1.88
CA PHE A 66 3.12 -3.98 2.11
C PHE A 66 3.89 -4.74 3.22
N SER A 67 3.55 -6.00 3.47
CA SER A 67 4.12 -6.76 4.59
C SER A 67 5.30 -7.64 4.17
N LEU A 68 6.13 -7.98 5.15
CA LEU A 68 7.04 -9.13 5.06
C LEU A 68 6.43 -10.31 5.81
N ILE A 69 6.33 -11.46 5.14
CA ILE A 69 5.89 -12.73 5.71
C ILE A 69 7.11 -13.64 5.80
N SER A 70 7.30 -14.28 6.95
CA SER A 70 8.45 -15.15 7.18
C SER A 70 8.15 -16.26 8.19
N ASN A 71 8.84 -17.39 8.06
CA ASN A 71 8.81 -18.46 9.05
C ASN A 71 9.81 -18.16 10.18
N ASP A 72 9.34 -18.15 11.42
CA ASP A 72 10.18 -18.21 12.62
C ASP A 72 10.28 -19.69 13.05
N VAL A 73 11.28 -20.37 12.49
CA VAL A 73 11.49 -21.81 12.67
C VAL A 73 11.79 -22.17 14.13
N GLN A 74 12.45 -21.28 14.86
CA GLN A 74 12.84 -21.53 16.25
C GLN A 74 11.62 -21.62 17.17
N HIS A 75 10.60 -20.78 16.93
CA HIS A 75 9.40 -20.70 17.77
C HIS A 75 8.19 -21.40 17.15
N ASP A 76 8.38 -22.13 16.05
CA ASP A 76 7.34 -22.76 15.25
C ASP A 76 6.14 -21.82 15.03
N ARG A 77 6.38 -20.70 14.34
CA ARG A 77 5.33 -19.70 14.05
C ARG A 77 5.54 -18.99 12.72
N LEU A 78 4.44 -18.51 12.16
CA LEU A 78 4.47 -17.54 11.06
C LEU A 78 4.62 -16.13 11.64
N THR A 79 5.53 -15.34 11.10
CA THR A 79 5.72 -13.93 11.47
C THR A 79 5.31 -13.04 10.31
N ILE A 80 4.46 -12.06 10.59
CA ILE A 80 4.05 -11.03 9.63
C ILE A 80 4.47 -9.67 10.16
N MET A 81 5.14 -8.91 9.32
CA MET A 81 5.57 -7.56 9.59
C MET A 81 4.85 -6.59 8.64
N PRO A 82 3.72 -5.99 9.07
CA PRO A 82 3.01 -5.00 8.27
C PRO A 82 3.86 -3.76 8.02
N ALA A 83 3.58 -3.05 6.92
CA ALA A 83 4.32 -1.85 6.51
C ALA A 83 5.84 -2.03 6.32
N TYR A 84 6.31 -3.27 6.15
CA TYR A 84 7.73 -3.60 5.97
C TYR A 84 8.40 -2.76 4.89
N TRP A 85 7.77 -2.62 3.71
CA TRP A 85 8.36 -1.87 2.61
C TRP A 85 8.64 -0.42 3.00
N PHE A 86 7.68 0.23 3.65
CA PHE A 86 7.82 1.62 4.05
C PHE A 86 8.89 1.78 5.14
N LEU A 87 8.93 0.87 6.10
CA LEU A 87 9.84 0.95 7.24
C LEU A 87 11.30 0.55 6.90
N TYR A 88 11.49 -0.41 5.98
CA TYR A 88 12.81 -1.04 5.78
C TYR A 88 13.30 -1.05 4.33
N ASN A 89 12.44 -0.89 3.34
CA ASN A 89 12.83 -1.02 1.93
C ASN A 89 12.09 -0.04 0.99
N MET A 90 12.03 1.24 1.38
CA MET A 90 11.31 2.27 0.63
C MET A 90 11.91 2.47 -0.77
N TYR A 91 13.24 2.33 -0.91
CA TYR A 91 13.93 2.46 -2.19
C TYR A 91 13.40 1.48 -3.23
N ALA A 92 13.30 0.19 -2.90
CA ALA A 92 12.85 -0.80 -3.86
C ALA A 92 11.37 -0.63 -4.22
N LEU A 93 10.51 -0.31 -3.24
CA LEU A 93 9.09 -0.02 -3.48
C LEU A 93 8.91 1.12 -4.49
N ALA A 94 9.53 2.28 -4.21
CA ALA A 94 9.39 3.46 -5.05
C ALA A 94 10.09 3.30 -6.42
N ARG A 95 11.28 2.68 -6.43
CA ARG A 95 12.00 2.43 -7.68
C ARG A 95 11.27 1.46 -8.60
N ASN A 96 10.60 0.45 -8.06
CA ASN A 96 9.85 -0.49 -8.87
C ASN A 96 8.69 0.20 -9.60
N ALA A 97 7.93 1.05 -8.89
CA ALA A 97 6.88 1.87 -9.53
C ALA A 97 7.42 2.75 -10.66
N TRP A 98 8.55 3.44 -10.43
CA TRP A 98 9.24 4.23 -11.46
C TRP A 98 9.68 3.37 -12.65
N LYS A 99 10.25 2.19 -12.40
CA LYS A 99 10.68 1.26 -13.44
C LYS A 99 9.54 0.68 -14.25
N TYR A 100 8.37 0.46 -13.67
CA TYR A 100 7.23 -0.05 -14.44
C TYR A 100 6.79 0.94 -15.50
N ILE A 101 6.83 2.24 -15.19
CA ILE A 101 6.54 3.32 -16.15
C ILE A 101 7.58 3.31 -17.28
N ASP A 102 8.87 3.28 -16.95
CA ASP A 102 9.94 3.27 -17.97
C ASP A 102 9.90 1.99 -18.83
N ARG A 103 9.56 0.84 -18.24
CA ARG A 103 9.45 -0.44 -18.96
C ARG A 103 8.21 -0.56 -19.84
N ASP A 104 7.20 0.29 -19.66
CA ASP A 104 6.00 0.28 -20.51
C ASP A 104 6.29 0.88 -21.89
N LYS A 105 6.83 0.05 -22.78
CA LYS A 105 7.14 0.36 -24.19
C LYS A 105 6.00 0.02 -25.16
N ARG A 106 4.77 -0.21 -24.67
CA ARG A 106 3.61 -0.46 -25.54
C ARG A 106 3.42 0.71 -26.50
N SER A 107 3.32 0.42 -27.79
CA SER A 107 3.06 1.41 -28.85
C SER A 107 1.66 2.00 -28.75
N ASN A 108 0.68 1.18 -28.37
CA ASN A 108 -0.70 1.60 -28.16
C ASN A 108 -1.13 1.35 -26.70
N LYS A 109 -1.40 2.43 -25.97
CA LYS A 109 -1.76 2.40 -24.54
C LYS A 109 -3.28 2.49 -24.33
N ILE A 110 -4.02 1.63 -25.05
CA ILE A 110 -5.49 1.51 -24.98
C ILE A 110 -5.94 1.31 -23.53
N GLN A 111 -5.24 0.44 -22.80
CA GLN A 111 -5.50 0.17 -21.40
C GLN A 111 -4.68 1.11 -20.49
N HIS A 112 -5.38 1.84 -19.62
CA HIS A 112 -4.76 2.66 -18.58
C HIS A 112 -4.22 1.76 -17.47
N LEU A 113 -2.89 1.71 -17.31
CA LEU A 113 -2.24 0.91 -16.28
C LEU A 113 -1.84 1.78 -15.09
N GLU A 114 -2.21 1.35 -13.88
CA GLU A 114 -1.82 2.02 -12.64
C GLU A 114 -0.51 1.43 -12.11
N TYR A 115 0.54 2.25 -12.06
CA TYR A 115 1.87 1.86 -11.60
C TYR A 115 2.20 2.33 -10.19
N ASN A 116 1.43 3.26 -9.64
CA ASN A 116 1.67 3.78 -8.30
C ASN A 116 1.31 2.70 -7.27
N TYR A 117 2.21 2.47 -6.32
CA TYR A 117 1.96 1.54 -5.22
C TYR A 117 0.85 2.04 -4.29
N LEU A 118 0.64 3.35 -4.18
CA LEU A 118 -0.51 3.96 -3.52
C LEU A 118 -1.63 4.20 -4.54
N ALA A 119 -2.56 3.25 -4.60
CA ALA A 119 -3.73 3.30 -5.47
C ALA A 119 -4.98 2.76 -4.75
N PRO A 120 -6.19 2.94 -5.32
CA PRO A 120 -7.43 2.64 -4.61
C PRO A 120 -7.52 1.24 -4.00
N ASP A 121 -7.02 0.21 -4.68
CA ASP A 121 -6.96 -1.17 -4.19
C ASP A 121 -6.12 -1.29 -2.90
N SER A 122 -4.86 -0.88 -2.96
CA SER A 122 -3.90 -0.95 -1.85
C SER A 122 -4.28 -0.05 -0.67
N ILE A 123 -4.92 1.09 -0.92
CA ILE A 123 -5.38 1.99 0.14
C ILE A 123 -6.57 1.36 0.88
N ASN A 124 -7.49 0.73 0.16
CA ASN A 124 -8.56 -0.05 0.78
C ASN A 124 -8.01 -1.23 1.59
N GLU A 125 -7.00 -1.93 1.07
CA GLU A 125 -6.30 -2.98 1.83
C GLU A 125 -5.64 -2.43 3.10
N ILE A 126 -5.09 -1.20 3.08
CA ILE A 126 -4.56 -0.56 4.29
C ILE A 126 -5.69 -0.31 5.31
N PHE A 127 -6.87 0.16 4.91
CA PHE A 127 -8.01 0.30 5.84
C PHE A 127 -8.41 -1.04 6.47
N THR A 128 -8.45 -2.11 5.68
CA THR A 128 -8.68 -3.47 6.19
C THR A 128 -7.60 -3.87 7.20
N ALA A 129 -6.34 -3.60 6.88
CA ALA A 129 -5.21 -3.87 7.76
C ALA A 129 -5.29 -3.08 9.06
N LEU A 130 -5.61 -1.77 9.03
CA LEU A 130 -5.80 -0.95 10.23
C LEU A 130 -6.83 -1.58 11.18
N ARG A 131 -8.01 -1.94 10.68
CA ARG A 131 -9.06 -2.60 11.48
C ARG A 131 -8.59 -3.93 12.08
N LYS A 132 -7.84 -4.72 11.31
CA LYS A 132 -7.26 -6.00 11.76
C LYS A 132 -6.18 -5.79 12.82
N LEU A 133 -5.30 -4.79 12.67
CA LEU A 133 -4.30 -4.44 13.68
C LEU A 133 -4.95 -3.99 14.99
N GLU A 134 -6.03 -3.21 14.92
CA GLU A 134 -6.82 -2.82 16.09
C GLU A 134 -7.40 -4.07 16.79
N LEU A 135 -8.02 -4.99 16.04
CA LEU A 135 -8.58 -6.23 16.57
C LEU A 135 -7.54 -7.05 17.34
N TYR A 136 -6.42 -7.41 16.70
CA TYR A 136 -5.43 -8.30 17.31
C TYR A 136 -4.68 -7.62 18.46
N THR A 137 -4.43 -6.30 18.37
CA THR A 137 -3.82 -5.55 19.47
C THR A 137 -4.73 -5.54 20.69
N GLY A 138 -6.03 -5.32 20.48
CA GLY A 138 -7.03 -5.36 21.55
C GLY A 138 -7.13 -6.73 22.20
N LYS A 139 -7.25 -7.79 21.40
CA LYS A 139 -7.26 -9.18 21.89
C LYS A 139 -6.01 -9.49 22.73
N ALA A 140 -4.82 -9.13 22.23
CA ALA A 140 -3.57 -9.34 22.95
C ALA A 140 -3.52 -8.57 24.28
N TYR A 141 -3.95 -7.31 24.28
CA TYR A 141 -3.99 -6.50 25.51
C TYR A 141 -4.97 -7.07 26.54
N ILE A 142 -6.20 -7.41 26.13
CA ILE A 142 -7.24 -7.91 27.04
C ILE A 142 -6.82 -9.24 27.66
N LEU A 143 -6.24 -10.12 26.85
CA LEU A 143 -5.64 -11.37 27.32
C LEU A 143 -4.51 -11.11 28.34
N SER A 144 -3.65 -10.12 28.10
CA SER A 144 -2.57 -9.74 29.04
C SER A 144 -3.11 -9.30 30.41
N GLN A 145 -4.31 -8.70 30.43
CA GLN A 145 -4.99 -8.24 31.66
C GLN A 145 -5.77 -9.36 32.37
N LYS A 146 -5.70 -10.62 31.87
CA LYS A 146 -6.47 -11.77 32.38
C LYS A 146 -7.98 -11.51 32.44
N LYS A 147 -8.47 -10.61 31.60
CA LYS A 147 -9.91 -10.42 31.40
C LYS A 147 -10.41 -11.54 30.49
N GLY A 148 -11.65 -11.99 30.72
CA GLY A 148 -12.28 -13.08 29.97
C GLY A 148 -12.46 -12.76 28.48
N ALA A 149 -13.12 -13.65 27.75
CA ALA A 149 -13.44 -13.43 26.35
C ALA A 149 -14.27 -12.15 26.18
N VAL A 150 -13.89 -11.34 25.19
CA VAL A 150 -14.58 -10.11 24.79
C VAL A 150 -15.07 -10.26 23.35
N THR A 151 -15.99 -9.40 22.94
CA THR A 151 -16.39 -9.34 21.53
C THR A 151 -15.27 -8.77 20.66
N ASP A 152 -15.30 -9.06 19.35
CA ASP A 152 -14.34 -8.49 18.41
C ASP A 152 -14.48 -6.96 18.37
N GLU A 153 -15.68 -6.40 18.51
CA GLU A 153 -15.92 -4.96 18.58
C GLU A 153 -15.24 -4.30 19.77
N GLU A 154 -15.36 -4.89 20.96
CA GLU A 154 -14.70 -4.38 22.18
C GLU A 154 -13.19 -4.44 22.06
N ALA A 155 -12.65 -5.54 21.55
CA ALA A 155 -11.22 -5.67 21.29
C ALA A 155 -10.74 -4.57 20.34
N ILE A 156 -11.49 -4.32 19.26
CA ILE A 156 -11.09 -3.30 18.29
C ILE A 156 -11.05 -1.90 18.91
N GLU A 157 -12.06 -1.49 19.70
CA GLU A 157 -12.04 -0.16 20.33
C GLU A 157 -10.84 0.00 21.29
N VAL A 158 -10.51 -1.04 22.06
CA VAL A 158 -9.34 -1.04 22.93
C VAL A 158 -8.03 -0.96 22.13
N GLY A 159 -7.88 -1.78 21.10
CA GLY A 159 -6.68 -1.77 20.26
C GLY A 159 -6.51 -0.45 19.53
N LYS A 160 -7.59 0.13 19.00
CA LYS A 160 -7.59 1.46 18.38
C LYS A 160 -7.14 2.55 19.34
N LEU A 161 -7.62 2.53 20.59
CA LEU A 161 -7.17 3.47 21.62
C LEU A 161 -5.66 3.35 21.87
N LEU A 162 -5.14 2.14 22.04
CA LEU A 162 -3.72 1.90 22.29
C LEU A 162 -2.84 2.34 21.10
N LEU A 163 -3.27 2.05 19.87
CA LEU A 163 -2.52 2.38 18.66
C LEU A 163 -2.55 3.87 18.36
N LYS A 164 -3.72 4.53 18.40
CA LYS A 164 -3.85 5.98 18.18
C LYS A 164 -3.17 6.82 19.26
N SER A 165 -3.13 6.35 20.50
CA SER A 165 -2.41 7.04 21.58
C SER A 165 -0.89 6.82 21.55
N ASN A 166 -0.37 6.11 20.53
CA ASN A 166 1.04 5.74 20.44
C ASN A 166 1.55 5.04 21.71
N ASN A 167 0.73 4.16 22.29
CA ASN A 167 1.06 3.53 23.56
C ASN A 167 2.17 2.47 23.36
N LYS A 168 3.34 2.72 23.94
CA LYS A 168 4.53 1.87 23.77
C LYS A 168 4.36 0.44 24.30
N LEU A 169 3.41 0.21 25.22
CA LEU A 169 3.05 -1.12 25.73
C LEU A 169 2.75 -2.10 24.59
N VAL A 170 2.21 -1.61 23.47
CA VAL A 170 1.90 -2.46 22.29
C VAL A 170 3.14 -3.23 21.82
N ASN A 171 4.35 -2.69 22.00
CA ASN A 171 5.58 -3.37 21.59
C ASN A 171 5.94 -4.57 22.47
N ASP A 172 5.37 -4.65 23.67
CA ASP A 172 5.62 -5.72 24.64
C ASP A 172 4.56 -6.83 24.54
N LEU A 173 3.50 -6.63 23.77
CA LEU A 173 2.44 -7.61 23.55
C LEU A 173 2.84 -8.62 22.47
N GLU A 174 2.55 -9.91 22.71
CA GLU A 174 2.52 -10.91 21.63
C GLU A 174 1.19 -10.82 20.90
N ILE A 175 1.19 -10.15 19.74
CA ILE A 175 -0.01 -9.91 18.95
C ILE A 175 -0.23 -11.09 18.00
N VAL A 176 -1.15 -12.00 18.38
CA VAL A 176 -1.48 -13.20 17.61
C VAL A 176 -2.66 -12.93 16.68
N ALA A 177 -2.53 -13.36 15.43
CA ALA A 177 -3.60 -13.32 14.43
C ALA A 177 -4.07 -14.75 14.12
N ASP A 178 -5.26 -15.10 14.59
CA ASP A 178 -5.77 -16.46 14.71
C ASP A 178 -6.45 -17.01 13.43
N ASP A 179 -6.79 -16.15 12.48
CA ASP A 179 -7.51 -16.46 11.23
C ASP A 179 -6.64 -16.31 9.96
N ILE A 180 -5.31 -16.31 10.12
CA ILE A 180 -4.37 -16.01 9.03
C ILE A 180 -3.79 -17.24 8.37
N GLU A 181 -3.46 -18.27 9.15
CA GLU A 181 -2.86 -19.50 8.65
C GLU A 181 -3.67 -20.68 9.14
N ASN A 182 -4.03 -21.58 8.21
CA ASN A 182 -4.74 -22.81 8.55
C ASN A 182 -3.78 -23.87 9.08
N SER A 183 -3.25 -23.64 10.28
CA SER A 183 -2.32 -24.57 10.93
C SER A 183 -2.44 -24.50 12.46
N LYS A 184 -1.73 -25.39 13.15
CA LYS A 184 -1.66 -25.38 14.62
C LYS A 184 -0.67 -24.35 15.18
N ARG A 185 0.25 -23.85 14.35
CA ARG A 185 1.23 -22.85 14.81
C ARG A 185 0.61 -21.47 14.87
N LYS A 186 1.18 -20.61 15.72
CA LYS A 186 0.73 -19.22 15.85
C LYS A 186 1.12 -18.43 14.60
N THR A 187 0.32 -17.43 14.26
CA THR A 187 0.76 -16.30 13.44
C THR A 187 0.94 -15.08 14.32
N VAL A 188 2.13 -14.49 14.34
CA VAL A 188 2.47 -13.34 15.18
C VAL A 188 2.74 -12.11 14.32
N LEU A 189 2.10 -11.00 14.69
CA LEU A 189 2.32 -9.69 14.09
C LEU A 189 3.42 -8.95 14.85
N VAL A 190 4.43 -8.47 14.14
CA VAL A 190 5.54 -7.71 14.71
C VAL A 190 5.53 -6.26 14.24
N LYS A 191 6.07 -5.35 15.07
CA LYS A 191 6.16 -3.90 14.79
C LYS A 191 4.79 -3.25 14.52
N VAL A 192 3.73 -3.78 15.13
CA VAL A 192 2.34 -3.35 14.90
C VAL A 192 2.14 -1.85 15.15
N LEU A 193 2.69 -1.32 16.25
CA LEU A 193 2.56 0.11 16.57
C LEU A 193 3.13 1.03 15.47
N ALA A 194 4.35 0.72 15.02
CA ALA A 194 5.02 1.47 13.95
C ALA A 194 4.29 1.31 12.61
N ALA A 195 3.81 0.11 12.30
CA ALA A 195 3.08 -0.15 11.07
C ALA A 195 1.73 0.58 11.02
N TYR A 196 1.01 0.63 12.14
CA TYR A 196 -0.26 1.36 12.25
C TYR A 196 -0.06 2.85 11.95
N GLN A 197 0.94 3.47 12.56
CA GLN A 197 1.28 4.89 12.32
C GLN A 197 1.63 5.17 10.87
N VAL A 198 2.50 4.34 10.28
CA VAL A 198 2.86 4.47 8.87
C VAL A 198 1.64 4.33 7.97
N PHE A 199 0.74 3.39 8.25
CA PHE A 199 -0.49 3.25 7.48
C PHE A 199 -1.41 4.45 7.59
N GLU A 200 -1.58 5.04 8.78
CA GLU A 200 -2.35 6.29 8.93
C GLU A 200 -1.72 7.43 8.12
N ASP A 201 -0.39 7.62 8.24
CA ASP A 201 0.34 8.68 7.54
C ASP A 201 0.29 8.52 6.01
N ILE A 202 0.38 7.28 5.51
CA ILE A 202 0.32 6.96 4.08
C ILE A 202 -1.07 7.19 3.51
N VAL A 203 -2.14 6.81 4.23
CA VAL A 203 -3.51 7.07 3.78
C VAL A 203 -3.82 8.57 3.81
N LEU A 204 -3.37 9.27 4.85
CA LEU A 204 -3.49 10.73 4.96
C LEU A 204 -2.75 11.42 3.80
N TYR A 205 -1.53 10.99 3.50
CA TYR A 205 -0.72 11.50 2.39
C TYR A 205 -1.39 11.25 1.04
N TYR A 206 -1.83 10.01 0.76
CA TYR A 206 -2.52 9.66 -0.47
C TYR A 206 -3.78 10.52 -0.71
N GLY A 207 -4.60 10.68 0.33
CA GLY A 207 -5.80 11.49 0.26
C GLY A 207 -5.49 12.98 0.08
N THR A 208 -4.44 13.48 0.73
CA THR A 208 -4.00 14.88 0.61
C THR A 208 -3.39 15.16 -0.76
N GLU A 209 -2.69 14.20 -1.39
CA GLU A 209 -2.24 14.35 -2.79
C GLU A 209 -3.42 14.56 -3.74
N GLN A 210 -4.54 13.86 -3.53
CA GLN A 210 -5.76 14.09 -4.32
C GLN A 210 -6.35 15.48 -4.07
N LEU A 211 -6.33 15.97 -2.82
CA LEU A 211 -6.72 17.34 -2.49
C LEU A 211 -5.81 18.39 -3.14
N ILE A 212 -4.49 18.16 -3.17
CA ILE A 212 -3.52 19.04 -3.82
C ILE A 212 -3.79 19.07 -5.32
N GLN A 213 -4.02 17.91 -5.95
CA GLN A 213 -4.28 17.80 -7.38
C GLN A 213 -5.51 18.64 -7.79
N ILE A 214 -6.64 18.50 -7.09
CA ILE A 214 -7.84 19.28 -7.43
C ILE A 214 -7.62 20.79 -7.20
N ILE A 215 -6.82 21.20 -6.20
CA ILE A 215 -6.45 22.61 -6.01
C ILE A 215 -5.56 23.11 -7.16
N GLN A 216 -4.67 22.30 -7.68
CA GLN A 216 -3.80 22.66 -8.81
C GLN A 216 -4.59 22.76 -10.12
N ASP A 217 -5.53 21.84 -10.35
CA ASP A 217 -6.33 21.79 -11.57
C ASP A 217 -7.37 22.90 -11.62
N GLN A 218 -8.14 23.07 -10.54
CA GLN A 218 -9.27 24.01 -10.49
C GLN A 218 -8.87 25.40 -9.99
N LYS A 219 -7.69 25.54 -9.39
CA LYS A 219 -7.12 26.81 -8.89
C LYS A 219 -8.11 27.67 -8.08
N PRO A 220 -8.80 27.11 -7.06
CA PRO A 220 -9.74 27.88 -6.26
C PRO A 220 -9.04 29.06 -5.57
N THR A 221 -9.71 30.21 -5.53
CA THR A 221 -9.19 31.47 -4.97
C THR A 221 -9.56 31.68 -3.50
N SER A 222 -10.39 30.80 -2.93
CA SER A 222 -10.81 30.83 -1.53
C SER A 222 -11.14 29.44 -1.01
N ILE A 223 -11.20 29.31 0.32
CA ILE A 223 -11.61 28.05 0.98
C ILE A 223 -13.06 27.70 0.61
N ASP A 224 -13.96 28.67 0.49
CA ASP A 224 -15.34 28.40 0.07
C ASP A 224 -15.43 27.90 -1.38
N ALA A 225 -14.58 28.41 -2.27
CA ALA A 225 -14.48 27.87 -3.62
C ALA A 225 -13.96 26.43 -3.60
N LEU A 226 -12.96 26.12 -2.76
CA LEU A 226 -12.44 24.76 -2.59
C LEU A 226 -13.51 23.80 -2.03
N ARG A 227 -14.30 24.23 -1.03
CA ARG A 227 -15.37 23.41 -0.44
C ARG A 227 -16.41 22.98 -1.49
N LYS A 228 -16.71 23.84 -2.46
CA LYS A 228 -17.65 23.54 -3.57
C LYS A 228 -17.13 22.49 -4.54
N LEU A 229 -15.82 22.25 -4.58
CA LEU A 229 -15.20 21.22 -5.42
C LEU A 229 -15.25 19.83 -4.78
N MET A 230 -15.57 19.74 -3.49
CA MET A 230 -15.60 18.46 -2.78
C MET A 230 -16.81 17.63 -3.24
N PRO A 231 -16.65 16.32 -3.50
CA PRO A 231 -17.74 15.47 -3.93
C PRO A 231 -18.80 15.33 -2.83
N ALA A 232 -20.07 15.42 -3.21
CA ALA A 232 -21.20 15.30 -2.29
C ALA A 232 -21.32 13.89 -1.70
N LYS A 233 -21.05 12.84 -2.50
CA LYS A 233 -21.07 11.45 -2.07
C LYS A 233 -19.63 10.96 -1.87
N LYS A 234 -19.32 10.55 -0.65
CA LYS A 234 -18.05 9.95 -0.28
C LYS A 234 -18.20 8.44 -0.27
N SER A 235 -17.43 7.76 -1.10
CA SER A 235 -17.31 6.31 -1.07
C SER A 235 -15.94 5.95 -1.61
N ARG A 236 -15.22 5.09 -0.90
CA ARG A 236 -14.03 4.47 -1.47
C ARG A 236 -14.42 3.49 -2.60
N ASN A 237 -15.59 2.84 -2.51
CA ASN A 237 -15.96 1.68 -3.33
C ASN A 237 -14.95 0.53 -3.16
N ASN A 238 -15.33 -0.67 -3.56
CA ASN A 238 -14.37 -1.75 -3.76
C ASN A 238 -13.70 -1.59 -5.11
N TRP A 239 -12.43 -1.97 -5.21
CA TRP A 239 -11.64 -1.87 -6.42
C TRP A 239 -11.03 -3.21 -6.78
N VAL A 240 -11.00 -3.51 -8.07
CA VAL A 240 -10.45 -4.74 -8.62
C VAL A 240 -9.35 -4.41 -9.62
N ASN A 241 -8.32 -5.26 -9.67
CA ASN A 241 -7.23 -5.15 -10.62
C ASN A 241 -7.47 -6.07 -11.82
N LEU A 242 -7.77 -5.48 -12.98
CA LEU A 242 -7.98 -6.19 -14.22
C LEU A 242 -6.78 -5.96 -15.15
N GLY A 243 -5.76 -6.82 -15.03
CA GLY A 243 -4.58 -6.75 -15.89
C GLY A 243 -3.73 -5.48 -15.72
N GLY A 244 -3.80 -4.83 -14.55
CA GLY A 244 -3.09 -3.59 -14.23
C GLY A 244 -3.94 -2.32 -14.34
N GLN A 245 -5.15 -2.39 -14.92
CA GLN A 245 -6.14 -1.32 -14.81
C GLN A 245 -6.98 -1.54 -13.55
N LEU A 246 -7.00 -0.54 -12.67
CA LEU A 246 -7.86 -0.55 -11.50
C LEU A 246 -9.23 0.02 -11.85
N LEU A 247 -10.28 -0.69 -11.44
CA LEU A 247 -11.67 -0.30 -11.67
C LEU A 247 -12.50 -0.52 -10.41
N PRO A 248 -13.53 0.30 -10.17
CA PRO A 248 -14.53 -0.01 -9.18
C PRO A 248 -15.17 -1.38 -9.48
N GLU A 249 -15.40 -2.18 -8.46
CA GLU A 249 -16.01 -3.51 -8.61
C GLU A 249 -17.38 -3.43 -9.31
N THR A 250 -18.14 -2.36 -9.05
CA THR A 250 -19.41 -2.08 -9.72
C THR A 250 -19.28 -1.96 -11.23
N ASP A 251 -18.17 -1.41 -11.73
CA ASP A 251 -17.91 -1.30 -13.17
C ASP A 251 -17.60 -2.67 -13.78
N LEU A 252 -16.88 -3.55 -13.06
CA LEU A 252 -16.70 -4.95 -13.49
C LEU A 252 -18.03 -5.69 -13.54
N GLN A 253 -18.91 -5.49 -12.56
CA GLN A 253 -20.24 -6.12 -12.57
C GLN A 253 -21.10 -5.60 -13.74
N ASP A 254 -21.01 -4.31 -14.09
CA ASP A 254 -21.65 -3.76 -15.28
C ASP A 254 -21.12 -4.39 -16.57
N LEU A 255 -19.80 -4.54 -16.70
CA LEU A 255 -19.17 -5.24 -17.82
C LEU A 255 -19.71 -6.67 -17.97
N LYS A 256 -19.70 -7.46 -16.88
CA LYS A 256 -20.22 -8.84 -16.87
C LYS A 256 -21.68 -8.89 -17.30
N LYS A 257 -22.51 -7.98 -16.79
CA LYS A 257 -23.94 -7.89 -17.17
C LYS A 257 -24.12 -7.56 -18.65
N LYS A 258 -23.36 -6.61 -19.19
CA LYS A 258 -23.43 -6.22 -20.61
C LYS A 258 -22.97 -7.34 -21.55
N ILE A 259 -21.97 -8.13 -21.17
CA ILE A 259 -21.57 -9.33 -21.90
C ILE A 259 -22.68 -10.38 -21.85
N ALA A 260 -23.18 -10.70 -20.66
CA ALA A 260 -24.23 -11.70 -20.49
C ALA A 260 -25.53 -11.32 -21.24
N SER A 261 -25.86 -10.03 -21.29
CA SER A 261 -27.02 -9.51 -22.02
C SER A 261 -26.76 -9.27 -23.51
N GLN A 262 -25.62 -9.70 -24.06
CA GLN A 262 -25.26 -9.52 -25.48
C GLN A 262 -25.25 -8.04 -25.92
N LYS A 263 -25.00 -7.08 -25.02
CA LYS A 263 -24.81 -5.65 -25.35
C LYS A 263 -23.37 -5.34 -25.76
N ILE A 264 -22.42 -6.07 -25.18
CA ILE A 264 -21.02 -6.16 -25.61
C ILE A 264 -20.89 -7.51 -26.31
N LYS A 265 -20.58 -7.52 -27.61
CA LYS A 265 -20.64 -8.73 -28.45
C LYS A 265 -19.28 -9.15 -29.01
N SER A 266 -18.26 -8.31 -28.85
CA SER A 266 -16.93 -8.51 -29.42
C SER A 266 -15.82 -8.13 -28.45
N TRP A 267 -14.60 -8.56 -28.75
CA TRP A 267 -13.41 -8.12 -28.02
C TRP A 267 -13.15 -6.61 -28.21
N ASP A 268 -13.50 -6.05 -29.36
CA ASP A 268 -13.37 -4.61 -29.60
C ASP A 268 -14.30 -3.80 -28.69
N ASP A 269 -15.53 -4.27 -28.46
CA ASP A 269 -16.46 -3.65 -27.50
C ASP A 269 -15.91 -3.72 -26.07
N VAL A 270 -15.26 -4.84 -25.70
CA VAL A 270 -14.58 -4.98 -24.40
C VAL A 270 -13.44 -3.97 -24.31
N HIS A 271 -12.58 -3.87 -25.32
CA HIS A 271 -11.49 -2.90 -25.33
C HIS A 271 -11.99 -1.45 -25.26
N ALA A 272 -13.07 -1.11 -25.99
CA ALA A 272 -13.71 0.20 -25.91
C ALA A 272 -14.23 0.50 -24.49
N PHE A 273 -14.79 -0.50 -23.80
CA PHE A 273 -15.18 -0.37 -22.40
C PHE A 273 -13.97 -0.07 -21.50
N TYR A 274 -12.85 -0.80 -21.66
CA TYR A 274 -11.63 -0.55 -20.90
C TYR A 274 -11.06 0.86 -21.14
N SER A 275 -11.05 1.32 -22.39
CA SER A 275 -10.62 2.68 -22.76
C SER A 275 -11.47 3.74 -22.07
N LEU A 276 -12.80 3.65 -22.20
CA LEU A 276 -13.75 4.59 -21.60
C LEU A 276 -13.58 4.65 -20.07
N LYS A 277 -13.40 3.49 -19.43
CA LYS A 277 -13.16 3.46 -17.98
C LYS A 277 -11.78 3.99 -17.59
N GLY A 278 -10.79 3.80 -18.45
CA GLY A 278 -9.44 4.35 -18.29
C GLY A 278 -9.45 5.88 -18.28
N GLU A 279 -10.25 6.52 -19.14
CA GLU A 279 -10.43 7.98 -19.17
C GLU A 279 -11.03 8.51 -17.87
N SER A 280 -11.96 7.75 -17.26
CA SER A 280 -12.58 8.13 -15.99
C SER A 280 -11.72 7.89 -14.75
N TYR A 281 -10.59 7.17 -14.88
CA TYR A 281 -9.81 6.68 -13.75
C TYR A 281 -9.30 7.80 -12.85
N ALA A 282 -8.77 8.89 -13.42
CA ALA A 282 -8.24 10.01 -12.64
C ALA A 282 -9.33 10.63 -11.73
N GLN A 283 -10.53 10.85 -12.25
CA GLN A 283 -11.65 11.41 -11.50
C GLN A 283 -12.17 10.44 -10.42
N GLN A 284 -12.20 9.14 -10.72
CA GLN A 284 -12.59 8.12 -9.76
C GLN A 284 -11.55 7.99 -8.63
N LYS A 285 -10.25 8.03 -8.96
CA LYS A 285 -9.14 8.02 -7.99
C LYS A 285 -9.15 9.26 -7.10
N LEU A 286 -9.42 10.44 -7.66
CA LEU A 286 -9.63 11.68 -6.92
C LEU A 286 -10.76 11.53 -5.89
N SER A 287 -11.93 11.06 -6.35
CA SER A 287 -13.09 10.84 -5.48
C SER A 287 -12.82 9.83 -4.37
N HIS A 288 -12.14 8.73 -4.71
CA HIS A 288 -11.69 7.73 -3.75
C HIS A 288 -10.72 8.32 -2.71
N GLY A 289 -9.71 9.10 -3.14
CA GLY A 289 -8.74 9.68 -2.23
C GLY A 289 -9.31 10.73 -1.30
N LEU A 290 -10.27 11.55 -1.77
CA LEU A 290 -10.99 12.48 -0.88
C LEU A 290 -11.88 11.72 0.13
N ALA A 291 -12.47 10.59 -0.25
CA ALA A 291 -13.19 9.74 0.70
C ALA A 291 -12.23 9.12 1.73
N ALA A 292 -11.09 8.55 1.29
CA ALA A 292 -10.06 8.02 2.17
C ALA A 292 -9.52 9.08 3.14
N LEU A 293 -9.26 10.30 2.65
CA LEU A 293 -8.84 11.43 3.47
C LEU A 293 -9.87 11.76 4.56
N SER A 294 -11.14 11.84 4.19
CA SER A 294 -12.23 12.11 5.13
C SER A 294 -12.32 11.04 6.22
N ASP A 295 -12.16 9.78 5.84
CA ASP A 295 -12.32 8.64 6.76
C ASP A 295 -11.13 8.50 7.72
N ILE A 296 -9.88 8.69 7.23
CA ILE A 296 -8.70 8.57 8.08
C ILE A 296 -8.54 9.74 9.06
N SER A 297 -8.84 10.95 8.59
CA SER A 297 -8.68 12.18 9.39
C SER A 297 -9.88 12.47 10.29
N GLY A 298 -11.03 11.85 10.03
CA GLY A 298 -12.31 12.20 10.67
C GLY A 298 -12.86 13.56 10.24
N LEU A 299 -12.23 14.24 9.27
CA LEU A 299 -12.62 15.59 8.86
C LEU A 299 -13.77 15.57 7.87
N LYS A 300 -14.69 16.52 8.03
CA LYS A 300 -15.74 16.80 7.05
C LYS A 300 -15.21 17.77 5.99
N LEU A 301 -14.72 17.24 4.86
CA LEU A 301 -14.10 18.04 3.80
C LEU A 301 -14.97 19.19 3.25
N ASN A 302 -16.30 19.08 3.29
CA ASN A 302 -17.22 20.15 2.88
C ASN A 302 -17.26 21.34 3.85
N THR A 303 -16.86 21.14 5.10
CA THR A 303 -16.77 22.18 6.14
C THR A 303 -15.33 22.39 6.60
N ILE A 304 -14.34 21.96 5.80
CA ILE A 304 -12.92 22.04 6.18
C ILE A 304 -12.49 23.49 6.35
N ASP A 305 -11.76 23.78 7.42
CA ASP A 305 -11.27 25.13 7.74
C ASP A 305 -9.81 25.34 7.33
N GLU A 306 -9.35 26.59 7.51
CA GLU A 306 -7.98 27.02 7.17
C GLU A 306 -6.90 26.22 7.91
N HIS A 307 -7.11 25.98 9.21
CA HIS A 307 -6.15 25.27 10.06
C HIS A 307 -6.05 23.81 9.65
N GLN A 308 -7.19 23.17 9.36
CA GLN A 308 -7.26 21.80 8.89
C GLN A 308 -6.58 21.64 7.52
N ILE A 309 -6.83 22.55 6.57
CA ILE A 309 -6.12 22.51 5.27
C ILE A 309 -4.62 22.68 5.49
N SER A 310 -4.19 23.67 6.28
CA SER A 310 -2.77 23.91 6.54
C SER A 310 -2.10 22.69 7.20
N TYR A 311 -2.77 22.05 8.16
CA TYR A 311 -2.32 20.81 8.78
C TYR A 311 -2.13 19.69 7.75
N LEU A 312 -3.14 19.44 6.89
CA LEU A 312 -3.05 18.40 5.86
C LEU A 312 -1.87 18.64 4.90
N LEU A 313 -1.72 19.87 4.41
CA LEU A 313 -0.63 20.23 3.49
C LEU A 313 0.74 20.06 4.15
N ASN A 314 0.87 20.46 5.42
CA ASN A 314 2.11 20.27 6.19
C ASN A 314 2.41 18.79 6.44
N ALA A 315 1.41 18.01 6.85
CA ALA A 315 1.54 16.58 7.06
C ALA A 315 1.96 15.88 5.76
N ALA A 316 1.40 16.29 4.62
CA ALA A 316 1.79 15.74 3.33
C ALA A 316 3.26 16.05 2.97
N VAL A 317 3.76 17.25 3.29
CA VAL A 317 5.20 17.58 3.15
C VAL A 317 6.04 16.68 4.05
N THR A 318 5.68 16.54 5.32
CA THR A 318 6.40 15.68 6.27
C THR A 318 6.47 14.23 5.79
N THR A 319 5.36 13.67 5.30
CA THR A 319 5.37 12.31 4.75
C THR A 319 6.20 12.21 3.47
N LYS A 320 6.14 13.21 2.57
CA LYS A 320 7.00 13.26 1.37
C LYS A 320 8.49 13.30 1.73
N GLU A 321 8.86 14.11 2.72
CA GLU A 321 10.23 14.19 3.23
C GLU A 321 10.70 12.86 3.80
N TRP A 322 9.85 12.23 4.62
CA TRP A 322 10.12 10.91 5.19
C TRP A 322 10.28 9.83 4.11
N ILE A 323 9.41 9.80 3.09
CA ILE A 323 9.53 8.88 1.95
C ILE A 323 10.86 9.11 1.23
N THR A 324 11.18 10.35 0.84
CA THR A 324 12.41 10.67 0.12
C THR A 324 13.66 10.30 0.92
N LYS A 325 13.66 10.58 2.24
CA LYS A 325 14.73 10.16 3.14
C LYS A 325 14.82 8.63 3.21
N GLY A 326 13.69 7.94 3.35
CA GLY A 326 13.63 6.48 3.38
C GLY A 326 14.18 5.82 2.11
N ILE A 327 13.95 6.43 0.93
CA ILE A 327 14.52 6.00 -0.35
C ILE A 327 16.05 6.10 -0.30
N TYR A 328 16.59 7.24 0.16
CA TYR A 328 18.04 7.41 0.30
C TYR A 328 18.63 6.42 1.31
N ASP A 329 18.10 6.39 2.53
CA ASP A 329 18.61 5.57 3.64
C ASP A 329 18.59 4.08 3.30
N SER A 330 17.53 3.60 2.63
CA SER A 330 17.42 2.19 2.23
C SER A 330 18.52 1.81 1.24
N ARG A 331 18.88 2.70 0.31
CA ARG A 331 19.95 2.46 -0.66
C ARG A 331 21.33 2.67 -0.04
N ALA A 332 21.49 3.62 0.87
CA ALA A 332 22.75 3.90 1.56
C ALA A 332 23.27 2.71 2.38
N LYS A 333 22.36 1.86 2.88
CA LYS A 333 22.73 0.58 3.52
C LYS A 333 23.59 -0.31 2.63
N ASP A 334 23.39 -0.27 1.30
CA ASP A 334 24.17 -1.08 0.38
C ASP A 334 25.64 -0.65 0.32
N TYR A 335 25.93 0.65 0.54
CA TYR A 335 27.26 1.25 0.50
C TYR A 335 27.96 1.29 1.86
N SER A 336 27.25 0.98 2.95
CA SER A 336 27.82 0.92 4.31
C SER A 336 28.04 -0.52 4.78
N ASN A 337 27.32 -1.50 4.24
CA ASN A 337 27.39 -2.90 4.65
C ASN A 337 28.74 -3.57 4.29
N PRO A 338 29.54 -4.02 5.27
CA PRO A 338 30.81 -4.70 5.03
C PRO A 338 30.68 -5.96 4.15
N PHE A 339 29.61 -6.74 4.32
CA PHE A 339 29.37 -7.96 3.53
C PHE A 339 29.03 -7.69 2.06
N ARG A 340 28.55 -6.49 1.73
CA ARG A 340 28.40 -6.08 0.32
C ARG A 340 29.69 -5.54 -0.27
N LYS A 341 30.56 -4.96 0.56
CA LYS A 341 31.86 -4.44 0.12
C LYS A 341 32.87 -5.55 -0.15
N MET A 342 32.76 -6.67 0.56
CA MET A 342 33.77 -7.75 0.52
C MET A 342 33.98 -8.39 -0.86
N VAL A 343 33.06 -8.20 -1.82
CA VAL A 343 33.16 -8.75 -3.18
C VAL A 343 33.87 -7.80 -4.16
N TYR A 344 34.33 -6.64 -3.68
CA TYR A 344 35.10 -5.67 -4.43
C TYR A 344 36.47 -5.51 -3.77
N GLU A 345 37.52 -5.41 -4.58
CA GLU A 345 38.90 -5.15 -4.15
C GLU A 345 39.04 -3.76 -3.51
N SER A 346 38.22 -2.80 -3.93
CA SER A 346 38.22 -1.44 -3.37
C SER A 346 36.87 -0.74 -3.46
N PHE A 347 36.71 0.35 -2.70
CA PHE A 347 35.53 1.22 -2.82
C PHE A 347 35.44 1.91 -4.18
N ALA A 348 36.59 2.16 -4.83
CA ALA A 348 36.63 2.71 -6.18
C ALA A 348 36.04 1.72 -7.19
N GLU A 349 36.48 0.46 -7.15
CA GLU A 349 35.93 -0.60 -8.01
C GLU A 349 34.43 -0.79 -7.76
N MET A 350 34.00 -0.84 -6.50
CA MET A 350 32.58 -0.91 -6.15
C MET A 350 31.79 0.22 -6.83
N ASN A 351 32.26 1.46 -6.76
CA ASN A 351 31.59 2.61 -7.36
C ASN A 351 31.54 2.55 -8.89
N GLU A 352 32.57 2.02 -9.56
CA GLU A 352 32.54 1.80 -11.00
C GLU A 352 31.51 0.72 -11.39
N VAL A 353 31.37 -0.34 -10.58
CA VAL A 353 30.47 -1.46 -10.87
C VAL A 353 29.00 -1.14 -10.56
N VAL A 354 28.72 -0.60 -9.37
CA VAL A 354 27.33 -0.36 -8.91
C VAL A 354 26.86 1.09 -9.05
N GLY A 355 27.76 2.00 -9.45
CA GLY A 355 27.55 3.44 -9.49
C GLY A 355 27.66 4.09 -8.10
N LYS A 356 28.06 5.36 -8.05
CA LYS A 356 28.08 6.13 -6.79
C LYS A 356 26.66 6.41 -6.30
N LEU A 357 26.50 6.41 -4.98
CA LEU A 357 25.21 6.68 -4.34
C LEU A 357 24.71 8.10 -4.68
N GLU A 358 25.61 9.08 -4.65
CA GLU A 358 25.35 10.50 -4.87
C GLU A 358 24.96 10.78 -6.32
N GLU A 359 25.36 9.90 -7.25
CA GLU A 359 25.09 9.99 -8.68
C GLU A 359 23.83 9.20 -9.10
N ASN A 360 23.17 8.53 -8.15
CA ASN A 360 21.96 7.76 -8.44
C ASN A 360 20.84 8.69 -8.96
N SER A 361 20.53 8.54 -10.25
CA SER A 361 19.56 9.39 -10.97
C SER A 361 18.16 9.35 -10.36
N PHE A 362 17.72 8.18 -9.90
CA PHE A 362 16.42 8.03 -9.26
C PHE A 362 16.34 8.78 -7.93
N ILE A 363 17.36 8.69 -7.07
CA ILE A 363 17.42 9.45 -5.81
C ILE A 363 17.41 10.96 -6.08
N ARG A 364 18.23 11.44 -7.02
CA ARG A 364 18.25 12.86 -7.41
C ARG A 364 16.90 13.33 -7.92
N GLN A 365 16.20 12.51 -8.71
CA GLN A 365 14.85 12.81 -9.17
C GLN A 365 13.86 12.93 -8.01
N GLN A 366 13.92 12.07 -7.00
CA GLN A 366 13.04 12.14 -5.83
C GLN A 366 13.31 13.37 -4.96
N ILE A 367 14.58 13.76 -4.81
CA ILE A 367 14.96 15.00 -4.11
C ILE A 367 14.41 16.23 -4.85
N SER A 368 14.58 16.28 -6.18
CA SER A 368 14.02 17.36 -7.00
C SER A 368 12.49 17.41 -6.91
N ALA A 369 11.83 16.24 -6.98
CA ALA A 369 10.38 16.15 -6.84
C ALA A 369 9.87 16.62 -5.47
N LEU A 370 10.63 16.38 -4.39
CA LEU A 370 10.32 16.90 -3.06
C LEU A 370 10.41 18.44 -3.00
N GLU A 371 11.44 19.03 -3.61
CA GLU A 371 11.59 20.49 -3.64
C GLU A 371 10.48 21.15 -4.46
N THR A 372 10.12 20.61 -5.62
CA THR A 372 8.96 21.07 -6.39
C THR A 372 7.68 20.94 -5.58
N PHE A 373 7.47 19.80 -4.90
CA PHE A 373 6.30 19.59 -4.06
C PHE A 373 6.21 20.64 -2.94
N LYS A 374 7.31 20.95 -2.25
CA LYS A 374 7.35 22.03 -1.23
C LYS A 374 6.99 23.40 -1.82
N GLN A 375 7.47 23.71 -3.02
CA GLN A 375 7.16 24.97 -3.71
C GLN A 375 5.67 25.04 -4.07
N ASP A 376 5.10 23.95 -4.58
CA ASP A 376 3.67 23.84 -4.88
C ASP A 376 2.81 24.08 -3.64
N ILE A 377 3.17 23.46 -2.51
CA ILE A 377 2.47 23.66 -1.24
C ILE A 377 2.54 25.11 -0.78
N LYS A 378 3.72 25.75 -0.86
CA LYS A 378 3.86 27.19 -0.56
C LYS A 378 2.96 28.06 -1.45
N SER A 379 2.91 27.74 -2.74
CA SER A 379 2.04 28.43 -3.71
C SER A 379 0.55 28.26 -3.37
N ILE A 380 0.14 27.04 -3.01
CA ILE A 380 -1.23 26.73 -2.58
C ILE A 380 -1.59 27.50 -1.31
N LYS A 381 -0.73 27.48 -0.28
CA LYS A 381 -0.95 28.22 0.97
C LYS A 381 -1.14 29.71 0.70
N LYS A 382 -0.30 30.31 -0.16
CA LYS A 382 -0.43 31.72 -0.55
C LYS A 382 -1.74 31.99 -1.28
N ARG A 383 -2.13 31.15 -2.24
CA ARG A 383 -3.37 31.29 -3.01
C ARG A 383 -4.61 31.27 -2.12
N LEU A 384 -4.65 30.32 -1.19
CA LEU A 384 -5.77 30.13 -0.27
C LEU A 384 -5.70 31.02 0.98
N LYS A 385 -4.68 31.89 1.07
CA LYS A 385 -4.42 32.79 2.21
C LYS A 385 -4.32 32.05 3.55
N LEU A 386 -3.73 30.86 3.55
CA LEU A 386 -3.53 30.06 4.76
C LEU A 386 -2.38 30.66 5.58
N LYS A 387 -2.56 30.81 6.90
CA LYS A 387 -1.48 31.15 7.83
C LYS A 387 -0.36 30.13 7.71
N THR A 388 0.87 30.65 7.64
CA THR A 388 2.09 29.89 7.31
C THR A 388 2.38 28.84 8.36
#